data_AF-A0A2P8W9K5-F1
#
_entry.id   AF-A0A2P8W9K5-F1
#
_cell.length_a   1.000
_cell.length_b   1.000
_cell.length_c   1.000
_cell.angle_alpha   90.00
_cell.angle_beta   90.00
_cell.angle_gamma   90.00
#
_symmetry.space_group_name_H-M   'P 1'
#
loop_
_entity.id
_entity.type
_entity.pdbx_description
1 polymer ?
#
loop_
_entity_poly.entity_id
_entity_poly.type
_entity_poly.pdbx_seq_one_letter_code
_entity_poly.pdbx_strand_id
1 'polypeptide(L)'
;MPPTWRYVISTAMQAGELVLKLGCVGAIAISTWVMVDKETNETWGDRFRKVSAVAEAVVGFYDDDFKALISKGDVIAGYTVNSGFGLRMHPIHQEMRMHSGIDLPTPEGVSVHAIGYAGDRVSVRCWSDPKGYGTVADMTSSAFPEITFRAAHLSHCKGGEHRAGAVVAKTGNTGGSTGAHLHWEQLQGGVAQAPQKGYLVWALNGRKPNERLGDTIALYQAIVIKESGGDHRAVNPDTGALGLGQVMPQNLNCSWDGKPKSNCGWDYDVLGRDVSPQEFLQNPEIQQQIVGVKLESALQRQIQAGHDMNTAVKRVAAEWYSGNPELAHDTRPQAGYESIKSYADSAAEKFHRLRQENLEK
;
A
#
# COMPACT_ATOMS: atom_id res chain seq x y z
N MET A 1 5.26 -20.70 -21.19
CA MET A 1 4.19 -21.69 -21.51
C MET A 1 3.17 -21.61 -20.37
N PRO A 2 1.86 -21.75 -20.61
CA PRO A 2 0.93 -21.83 -19.49
C PRO A 2 1.27 -23.07 -18.66
N PRO A 3 1.19 -23.01 -17.32
CA PRO A 3 1.54 -24.13 -16.46
C PRO A 3 0.69 -25.33 -16.80
N THR A 4 1.33 -26.47 -17.00
CA THR A 4 0.63 -27.73 -17.23
C THR A 4 0.35 -28.39 -15.89
N TRP A 5 -0.90 -28.72 -15.62
CA TRP A 5 -1.33 -29.27 -14.33
C TRP A 5 -1.42 -30.79 -14.37
N ARG A 6 -1.08 -31.45 -13.26
CA ARG A 6 -1.39 -32.87 -13.03
C ARG A 6 -2.18 -33.03 -11.74
N TYR A 7 -3.10 -33.97 -11.75
CA TYR A 7 -3.83 -34.40 -10.56
C TYR A 7 -3.00 -35.45 -9.83
N VAL A 8 -2.72 -35.22 -8.54
CA VAL A 8 -2.05 -36.20 -7.67
C VAL A 8 -2.98 -36.52 -6.50
N ILE A 9 -3.11 -37.81 -6.17
CA ILE A 9 -3.86 -38.27 -5.00
C ILE A 9 -2.95 -38.07 -3.78
N SER A 10 -3.36 -37.19 -2.86
CA SER A 10 -2.69 -37.03 -1.57
C SER A 10 -3.47 -37.78 -0.48
N THR A 11 -2.79 -38.64 0.27
CA THR A 11 -3.29 -39.19 1.53
C THR A 11 -2.72 -38.37 2.69
N ALA A 12 -3.25 -37.17 2.90
CA ALA A 12 -2.94 -36.35 4.06
C ALA A 12 -4.16 -36.28 4.98
N MET A 13 -4.05 -36.88 6.17
CA MET A 13 -4.98 -36.64 7.27
C MET A 13 -4.70 -35.26 7.86
N GLN A 14 -5.65 -34.34 7.77
CA GLN A 14 -5.69 -33.17 8.66
C GLN A 14 -7.13 -32.83 8.97
N ALA A 15 -7.52 -33.16 10.21
CA ALA A 15 -8.66 -32.54 10.87
C ALA A 15 -8.24 -31.12 11.29
N GLY A 16 -8.93 -30.11 10.75
CA GLY A 16 -8.73 -28.72 11.15
C GLY A 16 -9.28 -27.77 10.09
N GLU A 17 -10.37 -27.08 10.42
CA GLU A 17 -11.01 -25.99 9.66
C GLU A 17 -11.84 -26.33 8.42
N LEU A 18 -12.68 -27.36 8.55
CA LEU A 18 -14.01 -27.37 7.91
C LEU A 18 -15.06 -28.01 8.85
N VAL A 19 -14.95 -27.76 10.16
CA VAL A 19 -15.83 -28.35 11.19
C VAL A 19 -16.70 -27.28 11.86
N LEU A 20 -17.33 -26.43 11.05
CA LEU A 20 -18.48 -25.62 11.47
C LEU A 20 -19.54 -25.65 10.37
N LYS A 21 -20.18 -26.81 10.18
CA LYS A 21 -21.59 -26.87 9.73
C LYS A 21 -22.31 -28.21 9.81
N LEU A 22 -21.64 -29.34 10.03
CA LEU A 22 -22.33 -30.64 10.11
C LEU A 22 -21.73 -31.48 11.23
N GLY A 23 -22.37 -31.47 12.40
CA GLY A 23 -21.94 -32.27 13.54
C GLY A 23 -22.09 -33.76 13.28
N CYS A 24 -21.02 -34.44 12.88
CA CYS A 24 -20.81 -35.88 13.01
C CYS A 24 -19.31 -36.19 13.13
N VAL A 25 -18.93 -37.01 14.11
CA VAL A 25 -17.57 -37.49 14.35
C VAL A 25 -17.38 -38.80 13.58
N GLY A 26 -16.45 -38.82 12.62
CA GLY A 26 -16.01 -40.03 11.94
C GLY A 26 -14.82 -39.73 11.04
N ALA A 27 -13.69 -40.40 11.25
CA ALA A 27 -12.51 -40.26 10.42
C ALA A 27 -12.78 -40.88 9.03
N ILE A 28 -13.07 -40.05 8.04
CA ILE A 28 -13.13 -40.43 6.63
C ILE A 28 -11.77 -40.09 6.02
N ALA A 29 -11.05 -41.09 5.51
CA ALA A 29 -9.91 -40.85 4.64
C ALA A 29 -10.44 -40.30 3.30
N ILE A 30 -10.53 -38.98 3.19
CA ILE A 30 -10.88 -38.31 1.93
C ILE A 30 -9.59 -38.21 1.11
N SER A 31 -9.47 -39.05 0.08
CA SER A 31 -8.49 -38.83 -0.99
C SER A 31 -8.88 -37.55 -1.73
N THR A 32 -8.21 -36.45 -1.41
CA THR A 32 -8.38 -35.18 -2.12
C THR A 32 -7.41 -35.18 -3.29
N TRP A 33 -7.96 -34.93 -4.49
CA TRP A 33 -7.16 -34.65 -5.67
C TRP A 33 -6.57 -33.27 -5.52
N VAL A 34 -5.24 -33.19 -5.49
CA VAL A 34 -4.54 -31.91 -5.41
C VAL A 34 -3.95 -31.61 -6.78
N MET A 35 -4.24 -30.39 -7.27
CA MET A 35 -3.66 -29.86 -8.50
C MET A 35 -2.20 -29.50 -8.23
N VAL A 36 -1.29 -30.16 -8.96
CA VAL A 36 0.15 -29.95 -8.84
C VAL A 36 0.68 -29.38 -10.15
N ASP A 37 1.43 -28.29 -10.06
CA ASP A 37 2.16 -27.73 -11.19
C ASP A 37 3.24 -28.74 -11.64
N LYS A 38 3.27 -29.09 -12.93
CA LYS A 38 4.19 -30.12 -13.45
C LYS A 38 5.66 -29.70 -13.43
N GLU A 39 5.96 -28.41 -13.41
CA GLU A 39 7.33 -27.89 -13.43
C GLU A 39 7.85 -27.65 -12.02
N THR A 40 7.03 -27.06 -11.14
CA THR A 40 7.47 -26.68 -9.78
C THR A 40 7.14 -27.71 -8.70
N ASN A 41 6.29 -28.69 -9.02
CA ASN A 41 5.74 -29.67 -8.07
C ASN A 41 5.00 -29.04 -6.87
N GLU A 42 4.60 -27.78 -6.98
CA GLU A 42 3.81 -27.08 -5.97
C GLU A 42 2.32 -27.41 -6.12
N THR A 43 1.61 -27.49 -4.99
CA THR A 43 0.16 -27.64 -5.02
C THR A 43 -0.52 -26.28 -5.25
N TRP A 44 -1.74 -26.30 -5.79
CA TRP A 44 -2.60 -25.12 -5.84
C TRP A 44 -2.81 -24.51 -4.44
N GLY A 45 -2.92 -25.34 -3.39
CA GLY A 45 -3.02 -24.89 -2.00
C GLY A 45 -1.77 -24.19 -1.49
N ASP A 46 -0.56 -24.62 -1.90
CA ASP A 46 0.69 -23.95 -1.53
C ASP A 46 0.83 -22.61 -2.26
N ARG A 47 0.44 -22.54 -3.53
CA ARG A 47 0.39 -21.27 -4.27
C ARG A 47 -0.63 -20.31 -3.68
N PHE A 48 -1.81 -20.82 -3.30
CA PHE A 48 -2.85 -20.03 -2.67
C PHE A 48 -2.40 -19.48 -1.30
N ARG A 49 -1.80 -20.31 -0.44
CA ARG A 49 -1.25 -19.87 0.86
C ARG A 49 -0.20 -18.76 0.70
N LYS A 50 0.74 -18.91 -0.24
CA LYS A 50 1.77 -17.89 -0.54
C LYS A 50 1.18 -16.55 -0.98
N VAL A 51 0.11 -16.58 -1.79
CA VAL A 51 -0.59 -15.36 -2.23
C VAL A 51 -1.45 -14.78 -1.11
N SER A 52 -2.13 -15.61 -0.33
CA SER A 52 -3.00 -15.19 0.78
C SER A 52 -2.23 -14.45 1.85
N ALA A 53 -1.07 -14.95 2.28
CA ALA A 53 -0.29 -14.29 3.33
C ALA A 53 0.24 -12.91 2.91
N VAL A 54 0.73 -12.76 1.68
CA VAL A 54 1.14 -11.45 1.13
C VAL A 54 -0.08 -10.53 1.01
N ALA A 55 -1.19 -11.05 0.50
CA ALA A 55 -2.42 -10.28 0.36
C ALA A 55 -2.97 -9.81 1.70
N GLU A 56 -3.05 -10.69 2.70
CA GLU A 56 -3.49 -10.38 4.05
C GLU A 56 -2.58 -9.35 4.71
N ALA A 57 -1.25 -9.49 4.58
CA ALA A 57 -0.28 -8.54 5.12
C ALA A 57 -0.44 -7.16 4.50
N VAL A 58 -0.52 -7.11 3.17
CA VAL A 58 -0.63 -5.86 2.42
C VAL A 58 -1.98 -5.21 2.70
N VAL A 59 -3.08 -5.98 2.72
CA VAL A 59 -4.42 -5.48 3.08
C VAL A 59 -4.45 -4.98 4.52
N GLY A 60 -3.86 -5.71 5.47
CA GLY A 60 -3.74 -5.29 6.86
C GLY A 60 -2.95 -3.99 7.01
N PHE A 61 -1.78 -3.91 6.39
CA PHE A 61 -0.98 -2.69 6.33
C PHE A 61 -1.76 -1.51 5.73
N TYR A 62 -2.48 -1.75 4.63
CA TYR A 62 -3.35 -0.75 4.05
C TYR A 62 -4.46 -0.33 4.99
N ASP A 63 -5.12 -1.25 5.68
CA ASP A 63 -6.22 -0.93 6.58
C ASP A 63 -5.74 -0.07 7.76
N ASP A 64 -4.58 -0.38 8.32
CA ASP A 64 -3.97 0.39 9.41
C ASP A 64 -3.51 1.77 8.92
N ASP A 65 -2.79 1.85 7.80
CA ASP A 65 -2.36 3.14 7.22
C ASP A 65 -3.55 3.96 6.71
N PHE A 66 -4.58 3.32 6.19
CA PHE A 66 -5.80 3.96 5.72
C PHE A 66 -6.54 4.60 6.89
N LYS A 67 -6.65 3.88 8.02
CA LYS A 67 -7.35 4.34 9.22
C LYS A 67 -6.50 5.29 10.07
N ALA A 68 -5.19 5.36 9.86
CA ALA A 68 -4.29 6.25 10.57
C ALA A 68 -4.79 7.71 10.51
N LEU A 69 -4.78 8.38 11.65
CA LEU A 69 -5.20 9.77 11.75
C LEU A 69 -4.08 10.70 11.26
N ILE A 70 -4.44 11.70 10.47
CA ILE A 70 -3.48 12.65 9.92
C ILE A 70 -3.02 13.63 11.00
N SER A 71 -1.70 13.74 11.15
CA SER A 71 -1.01 14.69 12.03
C SER A 71 -0.17 15.70 11.24
N LYS A 72 0.21 16.80 11.89
CA LYS A 72 1.14 17.78 11.31
C LYS A 72 2.47 17.09 11.00
N GLY A 73 3.01 17.32 9.79
CA GLY A 73 4.25 16.70 9.33
C GLY A 73 4.05 15.43 8.52
N ASP A 74 2.86 14.83 8.53
CA ASP A 74 2.57 13.68 7.68
C ASP A 74 2.67 14.04 6.20
N VAL A 75 3.13 13.09 5.38
CA VAL A 75 3.18 13.25 3.93
C VAL A 75 1.97 12.55 3.32
N ILE A 76 1.15 13.32 2.62
CA ILE A 76 -0.09 12.87 1.98
C ILE A 76 -0.01 13.19 0.49
N ALA A 77 0.00 12.15 -0.35
CA ALA A 77 0.09 12.27 -1.81
C ALA A 77 1.23 13.21 -2.28
N GLY A 78 2.39 13.16 -1.61
CA GLY A 78 3.56 13.98 -1.93
C GLY A 78 3.61 15.36 -1.26
N TYR A 79 2.62 15.72 -0.45
CA TYR A 79 2.54 17.02 0.24
C TYR A 79 2.65 16.87 1.76
N THR A 80 3.40 17.73 2.42
CA THR A 80 3.56 17.71 3.89
C THR A 80 2.46 18.52 4.57
N VAL A 81 1.73 17.90 5.49
CA VAL A 81 0.65 18.55 6.25
C VAL A 81 1.21 19.70 7.10
N ASN A 82 0.70 20.92 6.88
CA ASN A 82 1.15 22.11 7.59
C ASN A 82 0.40 22.32 8.90
N SER A 83 -0.90 22.00 8.92
CA SER A 83 -1.75 22.11 10.10
C SER A 83 -2.62 20.88 10.27
N GLY A 84 -2.56 20.28 11.46
CA GLY A 84 -3.39 19.14 11.84
C GLY A 84 -4.75 19.55 12.39
N PHE A 85 -5.60 18.55 12.62
CA PHE A 85 -6.89 18.70 13.28
C PHE A 85 -6.71 19.04 14.78
N GLY A 86 -7.61 19.84 15.34
CA GLY A 86 -7.62 20.17 16.77
C GLY A 86 -7.43 21.66 17.09
N LEU A 87 -7.29 21.98 18.37
CA LEU A 87 -7.12 23.35 18.84
C LEU A 87 -5.77 23.93 18.42
N ARG A 88 -5.79 25.09 17.76
CA ARG A 88 -4.59 25.83 17.37
C ARG A 88 -4.79 27.33 17.45
N MET A 89 -3.67 28.06 17.50
CA MET A 89 -3.68 29.51 17.35
C MET A 89 -4.11 29.88 15.92
N HIS A 90 -5.16 30.68 15.78
CA HIS A 90 -5.64 31.15 14.49
C HIS A 90 -4.65 32.16 13.88
N PRO A 91 -4.14 31.95 12.65
CA PRO A 91 -3.04 32.75 12.11
C PRO A 91 -3.43 34.22 11.87
N ILE A 92 -4.71 34.49 11.59
CA ILE A 92 -5.21 35.84 11.31
C ILE A 92 -5.72 36.53 12.59
N HIS A 93 -6.25 35.77 13.54
CA HIS A 93 -6.98 36.31 14.70
C HIS A 93 -6.23 36.17 16.02
N GLN A 94 -5.14 35.39 16.03
CA GLN A 94 -4.29 35.15 17.21
C GLN A 94 -5.07 34.71 18.45
N GLU A 95 -6.10 33.88 18.25
CA GLU A 95 -6.84 33.22 19.32
C GLU A 95 -6.90 31.72 19.09
N MET A 96 -7.06 30.94 20.16
CA MET A 96 -7.21 29.49 20.06
C MET A 96 -8.56 29.15 19.42
N ARG A 97 -8.53 28.53 18.23
CA ARG A 97 -9.71 28.04 17.53
C ARG A 97 -9.56 26.56 17.21
N MET A 98 -10.71 25.88 17.18
CA MET A 98 -10.78 24.51 16.68
C MET A 98 -10.55 24.50 15.18
N HIS A 99 -9.55 23.74 14.73
CA HIS A 99 -9.36 23.41 13.33
C HIS A 99 -10.08 22.12 13.01
N SER A 100 -11.17 22.21 12.25
CA SER A 100 -12.09 21.12 11.92
C SER A 100 -11.59 20.17 10.82
N GLY A 101 -10.36 20.36 10.36
CA GLY A 101 -9.76 19.57 9.30
C GLY A 101 -8.23 19.60 9.34
N ILE A 102 -7.63 19.33 8.20
CA ILE A 102 -6.19 19.47 7.97
C ILE A 102 -5.94 20.44 6.83
N ASP A 103 -4.84 21.19 6.92
CA ASP A 103 -4.37 22.09 5.86
C ASP A 103 -3.18 21.43 5.16
N LEU A 104 -3.39 21.01 3.91
CA LEU A 104 -2.38 20.40 3.05
C LEU A 104 -1.91 21.40 1.99
N PRO A 105 -0.70 21.98 2.12
CA PRO A 105 -0.12 22.84 1.10
C PRO A 105 -0.07 22.12 -0.23
N THR A 106 -0.74 22.68 -1.24
CA THR A 106 -0.82 22.13 -2.58
C THR A 106 -0.77 23.28 -3.58
N PRO A 107 -0.13 23.10 -4.75
CA PRO A 107 -0.30 24.04 -5.86
C PRO A 107 -1.79 24.19 -6.21
N GLU A 108 -2.17 25.33 -6.76
CA GLU A 108 -3.52 25.48 -7.32
C GLU A 108 -3.72 24.52 -8.49
N GLY A 109 -4.92 23.95 -8.61
CA GLY A 109 -5.30 23.11 -9.74
C GLY A 109 -5.10 21.60 -9.54
N VAL A 110 -4.56 21.15 -8.41
CA VAL A 110 -4.46 19.70 -8.07
C VAL A 110 -5.86 19.12 -8.02
N SER A 111 -6.08 18.00 -8.70
CA SER A 111 -7.38 17.34 -8.79
C SER A 111 -7.82 16.75 -7.46
N VAL A 112 -9.10 16.94 -7.13
CA VAL A 112 -9.79 16.27 -6.02
C VAL A 112 -10.90 15.40 -6.62
N HIS A 113 -10.89 14.12 -6.25
CA HIS A 113 -11.73 13.08 -6.84
C HIS A 113 -12.86 12.66 -5.90
N ALA A 114 -13.97 12.22 -6.49
CA ALA A 114 -15.11 11.68 -5.79
C ALA A 114 -14.78 10.36 -5.08
N ILE A 115 -14.98 10.30 -3.76
CA ILE A 115 -14.69 9.11 -2.93
C ILE A 115 -15.90 8.17 -2.91
N GLY A 116 -15.72 6.93 -3.34
CA GLY A 116 -16.73 5.85 -3.36
C GLY A 116 -16.13 4.58 -3.96
N TYR A 117 -16.71 3.39 -3.70
CA TYR A 117 -16.20 2.17 -4.32
C TYR A 117 -16.43 2.15 -5.84
N ALA A 118 -15.70 1.29 -6.54
CA ALA A 118 -15.91 1.10 -7.97
C ALA A 118 -17.38 0.75 -8.27
N GLY A 119 -18.03 1.56 -9.10
CA GLY A 119 -19.45 1.44 -9.44
C GLY A 119 -20.37 2.40 -8.67
N ASP A 120 -19.91 2.99 -7.58
CA ASP A 120 -20.73 3.92 -6.78
C ASP A 120 -20.95 5.27 -7.46
N ARG A 121 -22.04 5.91 -7.06
CA ARG A 121 -22.28 7.33 -7.30
C ARG A 121 -21.94 8.13 -6.04
N VAL A 122 -21.38 9.31 -6.26
CA VAL A 122 -21.00 10.26 -5.23
C VAL A 122 -21.75 11.55 -5.50
N SER A 123 -22.52 12.00 -4.52
CA SER A 123 -23.20 13.29 -4.57
C SER A 123 -22.23 14.37 -4.13
N VAL A 124 -22.07 15.39 -4.96
CA VAL A 124 -21.20 16.54 -4.69
C VAL A 124 -22.03 17.81 -4.61
N ARG A 125 -21.99 18.45 -3.45
CA ARG A 125 -22.61 19.76 -3.23
C ARG A 125 -21.53 20.84 -3.24
N CYS A 126 -21.60 21.73 -4.21
CA CYS A 126 -20.74 22.91 -4.25
C CYS A 126 -21.42 24.09 -3.57
N TRP A 127 -20.67 24.83 -2.76
CA TRP A 127 -21.13 26.08 -2.14
C TRP A 127 -19.96 27.03 -1.93
N SER A 128 -20.25 28.26 -1.53
CA SER A 128 -19.23 29.29 -1.30
C SER A 128 -19.40 30.01 0.03
N ASP A 129 -18.28 30.22 0.71
CA ASP A 129 -18.11 31.11 1.85
C ASP A 129 -16.88 32.01 1.62
N PRO A 130 -17.04 33.18 0.98
CA PRO A 130 -15.92 34.04 0.57
C PRO A 130 -15.03 34.55 1.70
N LYS A 131 -15.49 34.51 2.96
CA LYS A 131 -14.73 35.01 4.12
C LYS A 131 -14.11 33.90 4.97
N GLY A 132 -14.61 32.67 4.86
CA GLY A 132 -14.04 31.48 5.49
C GLY A 132 -13.52 30.49 4.44
N TYR A 133 -14.29 29.45 4.15
CA TYR A 133 -13.82 28.29 3.37
C TYR A 133 -13.57 28.54 1.88
N GLY A 134 -13.98 29.68 1.32
CA GLY A 134 -13.89 29.94 -0.11
C GLY A 134 -14.88 29.09 -0.91
N THR A 135 -14.44 28.49 -2.02
CA THR A 135 -15.23 27.50 -2.76
C THR A 135 -15.09 26.14 -2.09
N VAL A 136 -16.21 25.46 -1.89
CA VAL A 136 -16.29 24.21 -1.13
C VAL A 136 -16.98 23.13 -1.93
N ALA A 137 -16.49 21.90 -1.80
CA ALA A 137 -17.13 20.67 -2.26
C ALA A 137 -17.40 19.75 -1.05
N ASP A 138 -18.68 19.49 -0.76
CA ASP A 138 -19.11 18.46 0.17
C ASP A 138 -19.47 17.20 -0.62
N MET A 139 -18.85 16.07 -0.27
CA MET A 139 -18.99 14.80 -0.98
C MET A 139 -19.61 13.75 -0.06
N THR A 140 -20.67 13.10 -0.52
CA THR A 140 -21.34 11.99 0.18
C THR A 140 -21.56 10.81 -0.76
N SER A 141 -21.49 9.58 -0.22
CA SER A 141 -21.64 8.35 -0.99
C SER A 141 -22.36 7.27 -0.17
N SER A 142 -23.06 6.37 -0.84
CA SER A 142 -23.66 5.18 -0.21
C SER A 142 -22.63 4.23 0.39
N ALA A 143 -21.37 4.27 -0.07
CA ALA A 143 -20.27 3.53 0.55
C ALA A 143 -19.96 3.97 1.99
N PHE A 144 -20.20 5.25 2.29
CA PHE A 144 -19.84 5.89 3.55
C PHE A 144 -21.02 6.75 4.04
N PRO A 145 -22.16 6.13 4.41
CA PRO A 145 -23.43 6.84 4.59
C PRO A 145 -23.41 7.87 5.72
N GLU A 146 -22.52 7.72 6.70
CA GLU A 146 -22.39 8.65 7.83
C GLU A 146 -21.32 9.73 7.61
N ILE A 147 -20.54 9.64 6.53
CA ILE A 147 -19.37 10.49 6.31
C ILE A 147 -19.65 11.50 5.20
N THR A 148 -19.42 12.78 5.49
CA THR A 148 -19.28 13.82 4.49
C THR A 148 -17.81 14.24 4.43
N PHE A 149 -17.23 14.17 3.24
CA PHE A 149 -15.89 14.69 2.99
C PHE A 149 -15.98 16.11 2.45
N ARG A 150 -15.33 17.06 3.12
CA ARG A 150 -15.32 18.46 2.71
C ARG A 150 -13.95 18.85 2.19
N ALA A 151 -13.92 19.41 0.99
CA ALA A 151 -12.75 20.04 0.39
C ALA A 151 -13.01 21.55 0.22
N ALA A 152 -12.12 22.39 0.74
CA ALA A 152 -12.27 23.85 0.75
C ALA A 152 -11.06 24.57 0.16
N HIS A 153 -11.18 25.90 0.04
CA HIS A 153 -10.26 26.82 -0.65
C HIS A 153 -10.10 26.53 -2.14
N LEU A 154 -11.07 25.84 -2.74
CA LEU A 154 -10.97 25.31 -4.09
C LEU A 154 -10.93 26.42 -5.14
N SER A 155 -10.24 26.17 -6.25
CA SER A 155 -10.31 27.01 -7.46
C SER A 155 -11.49 26.60 -8.36
N HIS A 156 -11.95 25.35 -8.22
CA HIS A 156 -13.06 24.80 -8.99
C HIS A 156 -13.82 23.74 -8.21
N CYS A 157 -15.15 23.70 -8.38
CA CYS A 157 -16.03 22.65 -7.86
C CYS A 157 -17.10 22.31 -8.90
N LYS A 158 -17.35 21.01 -9.11
CA LYS A 158 -18.32 20.46 -10.04
C LYS A 158 -19.41 19.70 -9.27
N GLY A 159 -20.56 20.34 -9.08
CA GLY A 159 -21.68 19.76 -8.32
C GLY A 159 -22.45 18.67 -9.07
N GLY A 160 -23.33 17.97 -8.36
CA GLY A 160 -24.19 16.91 -8.89
C GLY A 160 -23.70 15.50 -8.57
N GLU A 161 -24.29 14.49 -9.22
CA GLU A 161 -23.88 13.10 -9.06
C GLU A 161 -22.76 12.72 -10.04
N HIS A 162 -21.68 12.16 -9.50
CA HIS A 162 -20.53 11.70 -10.28
C HIS A 162 -20.24 10.22 -9.99
N ARG A 163 -19.53 9.55 -10.90
CA ARG A 163 -18.97 8.23 -10.59
C ARG A 163 -17.83 8.38 -9.59
N ALA A 164 -17.66 7.41 -8.71
CA ALA A 164 -16.45 7.29 -7.91
C ALA A 164 -15.18 7.42 -8.78
N GLY A 165 -14.16 8.12 -8.25
CA GLY A 165 -12.91 8.40 -8.95
C GLY A 165 -12.97 9.54 -9.98
N ALA A 166 -14.14 10.13 -10.25
CA ALA A 166 -14.22 11.30 -11.13
C ALA A 166 -13.60 12.54 -10.47
N VAL A 167 -12.91 13.38 -11.25
CA VAL A 167 -12.47 14.71 -10.77
C VAL A 167 -13.70 15.60 -10.57
N VAL A 168 -13.89 16.08 -9.34
CA VAL A 168 -15.05 16.89 -8.94
C VAL A 168 -14.66 18.25 -8.37
N ALA A 169 -13.39 18.45 -8.03
CA ALA A 169 -12.88 19.73 -7.56
C ALA A 169 -11.39 19.90 -7.91
N LYS A 170 -10.90 21.13 -7.77
CA LYS A 170 -9.47 21.45 -7.86
C LYS A 170 -9.03 22.35 -6.72
N THR A 171 -7.88 22.06 -6.13
CA THR A 171 -7.27 22.89 -5.07
C THR A 171 -7.06 24.33 -5.54
N GLY A 172 -6.99 25.26 -4.60
CA GLY A 172 -6.91 26.68 -4.92
C GLY A 172 -6.43 27.50 -3.73
N ASN A 173 -6.82 28.76 -3.72
CA ASN A 173 -6.52 29.72 -2.67
C ASN A 173 -7.72 30.66 -2.39
N THR A 174 -8.95 30.15 -2.52
CA THR A 174 -10.16 30.99 -2.34
C THR A 174 -10.55 31.12 -0.86
N GLY A 175 -11.25 32.20 -0.50
CA GLY A 175 -11.71 32.44 0.87
C GLY A 175 -10.65 33.05 1.79
N GLY A 176 -10.77 32.79 3.08
CA GLY A 176 -9.86 33.25 4.13
C GLY A 176 -8.55 32.48 4.18
N SER A 177 -7.85 32.37 3.05
CA SER A 177 -6.60 31.62 2.90
C SER A 177 -5.40 32.57 2.72
N THR A 178 -4.25 32.21 3.31
CA THR A 178 -2.99 32.97 3.17
C THR A 178 -2.07 32.46 2.05
N GLY A 179 -2.37 31.30 1.48
CA GLY A 179 -1.60 30.67 0.41
C GLY A 179 -2.27 29.40 -0.12
N ALA A 180 -1.92 28.97 -1.32
CA ALA A 180 -2.54 27.83 -1.97
C ALA A 180 -2.42 26.54 -1.14
N HIS A 181 -3.57 25.95 -0.82
CA HIS A 181 -3.66 24.71 -0.06
C HIS A 181 -5.03 24.04 -0.24
N LEU A 182 -5.12 22.78 0.18
CA LEU A 182 -6.38 22.07 0.37
C LEU A 182 -6.69 22.04 1.86
N HIS A 183 -7.84 22.60 2.24
CA HIS A 183 -8.43 22.32 3.54
C HIS A 183 -9.37 21.12 3.43
N TRP A 184 -9.12 20.08 4.23
CA TRP A 184 -9.84 18.82 4.17
C TRP A 184 -10.48 18.45 5.51
N GLU A 185 -11.79 18.22 5.53
CA GLU A 185 -12.52 17.75 6.70
C GLU A 185 -13.18 16.39 6.45
N GLN A 186 -13.26 15.59 7.51
CA GLN A 186 -14.07 14.38 7.58
C GLN A 186 -15.15 14.60 8.63
N LEU A 187 -16.39 14.75 8.18
CA LEU A 187 -17.55 14.98 9.05
C LEU A 187 -18.29 13.67 9.23
N GLN A 188 -18.36 13.14 10.45
CA GLN A 188 -19.20 11.98 10.77
C GLN A 188 -20.48 12.44 11.46
N GLY A 189 -21.64 12.16 10.87
CA GLY A 189 -22.92 12.65 11.38
C GLY A 189 -23.01 14.18 11.47
N GLY A 190 -22.26 14.90 10.62
CA GLY A 190 -22.16 16.36 10.64
C GLY A 190 -21.15 16.94 11.64
N VAL A 191 -20.47 16.11 12.42
CA VAL A 191 -19.44 16.54 13.39
C VAL A 191 -18.06 16.27 12.83
N ALA A 192 -17.19 17.29 12.87
CA ALA A 192 -15.81 17.16 12.41
C ALA A 192 -15.01 16.17 13.26
N GLN A 193 -14.34 15.24 12.58
CA GLN A 193 -13.45 14.24 13.15
C GLN A 193 -12.03 14.46 12.63
N ALA A 194 -11.04 13.94 13.36
CA ALA A 194 -9.68 13.84 12.86
C ALA A 194 -9.69 13.03 11.54
N PRO A 195 -9.23 13.60 10.41
CA PRO A 195 -9.32 12.92 9.13
C PRO A 195 -8.43 11.68 9.07
N GLN A 196 -8.95 10.61 8.49
CA GLN A 196 -8.18 9.40 8.22
C GLN A 196 -7.37 9.55 6.93
N LYS A 197 -6.11 9.13 6.96
CA LYS A 197 -5.13 9.27 5.88
C LYS A 197 -5.62 8.69 4.56
N GLY A 198 -6.21 7.50 4.61
CA GLY A 198 -6.64 6.76 3.44
C GLY A 198 -7.65 7.49 2.57
N TYR A 199 -8.61 8.21 3.17
CA TYR A 199 -9.61 8.96 2.41
C TYR A 199 -9.02 10.16 1.69
N LEU A 200 -8.08 10.88 2.31
CA LEU A 200 -7.44 12.02 1.67
C LEU A 200 -6.49 11.56 0.55
N VAL A 201 -5.72 10.50 0.78
CA VAL A 201 -4.90 9.86 -0.27
C VAL A 201 -5.78 9.43 -1.45
N TRP A 202 -6.94 8.85 -1.17
CA TRP A 202 -7.90 8.46 -2.20
C TRP A 202 -8.44 9.68 -2.96
N ALA A 203 -8.84 10.74 -2.26
CA ALA A 203 -9.33 11.98 -2.88
C ALA A 203 -8.32 12.58 -3.86
N LEU A 204 -7.03 12.57 -3.52
CA LEU A 204 -5.99 13.19 -4.34
C LEU A 204 -5.51 12.29 -5.49
N ASN A 205 -5.53 10.97 -5.30
CA ASN A 205 -5.05 10.01 -6.30
C ASN A 205 -6.15 9.44 -7.21
N GLY A 206 -7.43 9.61 -6.84
CA GLY A 206 -8.58 9.10 -7.59
C GLY A 206 -8.79 7.58 -7.50
N ARG A 207 -8.05 6.90 -6.62
CA ARG A 207 -8.09 5.44 -6.44
C ARG A 207 -7.93 5.06 -4.97
N LYS A 208 -8.63 4.00 -4.54
CA LYS A 208 -8.49 3.51 -3.16
C LYS A 208 -7.06 2.96 -3.00
N PRO A 209 -6.38 3.21 -1.87
CA PRO A 209 -5.00 2.76 -1.67
C PRO A 209 -4.78 1.28 -2.02
N ASN A 210 -5.70 0.37 -1.68
CA ASN A 210 -5.56 -1.08 -1.90
C ASN A 210 -6.04 -1.61 -3.28
N GLU A 211 -6.49 -0.75 -4.21
CA GLU A 211 -6.88 -1.16 -5.58
C GLU A 211 -5.72 -1.75 -6.40
N ARG A 212 -4.49 -1.68 -5.87
CA ARG A 212 -3.26 -2.17 -6.52
C ARG A 212 -2.70 -3.46 -5.93
N LEU A 213 -3.46 -4.17 -5.10
CA LEU A 213 -2.98 -5.41 -4.49
C LEU A 213 -2.41 -6.41 -5.52
N GLY A 214 -3.04 -6.53 -6.70
CA GLY A 214 -2.53 -7.37 -7.79
C GLY A 214 -1.17 -6.92 -8.36
N ASP A 215 -0.92 -5.60 -8.42
CA ASP A 215 0.38 -5.05 -8.84
C ASP A 215 1.45 -5.40 -7.80
N THR A 216 1.12 -5.29 -6.52
CA THR A 216 2.04 -5.60 -5.42
C THR A 216 2.37 -7.08 -5.35
N ILE A 217 1.39 -7.95 -5.57
CA ILE A 217 1.63 -9.40 -5.68
C ILE A 217 2.55 -9.69 -6.86
N ALA A 218 2.33 -9.07 -8.02
CA ALA A 218 3.19 -9.24 -9.19
C ALA A 218 4.62 -8.74 -8.94
N LEU A 219 4.78 -7.61 -8.24
CA LEU A 219 6.09 -7.05 -7.89
C LEU A 219 6.82 -7.94 -6.90
N TYR A 220 6.12 -8.36 -5.84
CA TYR A 220 6.63 -9.31 -4.85
C TYR A 220 7.16 -10.58 -5.53
N GLN A 221 6.35 -11.19 -6.40
CA GLN A 221 6.75 -12.38 -7.14
C GLN A 221 7.96 -12.11 -8.06
N ALA A 222 7.98 -10.97 -8.75
CA ALA A 222 9.08 -10.61 -9.63
C ALA A 222 10.42 -10.52 -8.89
N ILE A 223 10.43 -9.88 -7.72
CA ILE A 223 11.60 -9.74 -6.85
C ILE A 223 11.98 -11.09 -6.25
N VAL A 224 11.06 -11.82 -5.63
CA VAL A 224 11.37 -13.10 -4.97
C VAL A 224 11.93 -14.14 -5.93
N ILE A 225 11.39 -14.23 -7.16
CA ILE A 225 11.93 -15.16 -8.17
C ILE A 225 13.34 -14.74 -8.57
N LYS A 226 13.65 -13.43 -8.58
CA LYS A 226 14.99 -12.92 -8.91
C LYS A 226 15.99 -13.14 -7.77
N GLU A 227 15.56 -12.92 -6.54
CA GLU A 227 16.41 -12.93 -5.34
C GLU A 227 16.76 -14.34 -4.86
N SER A 228 15.78 -15.24 -4.77
CA SER A 228 16.00 -16.58 -4.22
C SER A 228 15.43 -17.70 -5.06
N GLY A 229 14.82 -17.38 -6.22
CA GLY A 229 14.05 -18.36 -6.99
C GLY A 229 12.81 -18.87 -6.23
N GLY A 230 12.42 -18.21 -5.13
CA GLY A 230 11.34 -18.66 -4.24
C GLY A 230 11.78 -19.58 -3.11
N ASP A 231 13.09 -19.78 -2.90
CA ASP A 231 13.59 -20.49 -1.72
C ASP A 231 13.58 -19.58 -0.49
N HIS A 232 12.73 -19.91 0.48
CA HIS A 232 12.61 -19.17 1.74
C HIS A 232 13.74 -19.47 2.74
N ARG A 233 14.56 -20.49 2.46
CA ARG A 233 15.73 -20.85 3.28
C ARG A 233 17.04 -20.37 2.69
N ALA A 234 17.00 -19.70 1.53
CA ALA A 234 18.19 -19.18 0.87
C ALA A 234 18.94 -18.21 1.79
N VAL A 235 20.26 -18.37 1.86
CA VAL A 235 21.16 -17.43 2.52
C VAL A 235 22.26 -17.09 1.54
N ASN A 236 22.43 -15.81 1.23
CA ASN A 236 23.54 -15.37 0.38
C ASN A 236 24.87 -15.59 1.12
N PRO A 237 25.84 -16.31 0.55
CA PRO A 237 27.11 -16.60 1.22
C PRO A 237 28.03 -15.37 1.36
N ASP A 238 27.90 -14.38 0.47
CA ASP A 238 28.74 -13.18 0.46
C ASP A 238 28.19 -12.11 1.42
N THR A 239 26.87 -11.92 1.43
CA THR A 239 26.22 -10.82 2.15
C THR A 239 25.47 -11.25 3.41
N GLY A 240 25.17 -12.55 3.56
CA GLY A 240 24.32 -13.06 4.63
C GLY A 240 22.83 -12.72 4.47
N ALA A 241 22.42 -12.22 3.31
CA ALA A 241 21.02 -11.90 3.01
C ALA A 241 20.11 -13.13 3.11
N LEU A 242 18.89 -12.96 3.61
CA LEU A 242 18.03 -14.04 4.09
C LEU A 242 16.73 -14.19 3.30
N GLY A 243 16.39 -15.44 2.99
CA GLY A 243 15.05 -15.87 2.60
C GLY A 243 14.58 -15.37 1.24
N LEU A 244 13.25 -15.34 1.08
CA LEU A 244 12.54 -15.10 -0.19
C LEU A 244 12.98 -13.81 -0.90
N GLY A 245 13.14 -12.73 -0.14
CA GLY A 245 13.52 -11.42 -0.67
C GLY A 245 14.99 -11.08 -0.51
N GLN A 246 15.83 -12.01 -0.02
CA GLN A 246 17.22 -11.75 0.35
C GLN A 246 17.33 -10.50 1.26
N VAL A 247 16.56 -10.51 2.34
CA VAL A 247 16.53 -9.40 3.31
C VAL A 247 17.81 -9.43 4.13
N MET A 248 18.50 -8.29 4.19
CA MET A 248 19.71 -8.18 5.00
C MET A 248 19.41 -8.30 6.50
N PRO A 249 20.19 -9.04 7.31
CA PRO A 249 19.94 -9.21 8.73
C PRO A 249 19.84 -7.90 9.52
N GLN A 250 20.59 -6.86 9.12
CA GLN A 250 20.49 -5.54 9.77
C GLN A 250 19.17 -4.81 9.54
N ASN A 251 18.34 -5.26 8.58
CA ASN A 251 17.01 -4.71 8.38
C ASN A 251 15.97 -5.35 9.31
N LEU A 252 16.30 -6.45 9.98
CA LEU A 252 15.48 -7.03 11.04
C LEU A 252 15.92 -6.48 12.38
N ASN A 253 15.07 -6.56 13.39
CA ASN A 253 15.22 -6.19 14.81
C ASN A 253 15.44 -4.71 15.14
N CYS A 254 15.05 -4.32 16.35
CA CYS A 254 15.41 -3.04 16.98
C CYS A 254 16.85 -2.98 17.52
N SER A 255 17.63 -4.07 17.46
CA SER A 255 19.02 -4.10 17.96
C SER A 255 19.94 -5.02 17.15
N TRP A 256 21.01 -4.46 16.58
CA TRP A 256 22.00 -5.22 15.82
C TRP A 256 23.29 -5.35 16.64
N ASP A 257 23.79 -6.58 16.82
CA ASP A 257 24.99 -6.88 17.61
C ASP A 257 24.92 -6.36 19.06
N GLY A 258 23.74 -6.49 19.68
CA GLY A 258 23.48 -6.02 21.04
C GLY A 258 23.38 -4.50 21.21
N LYS A 259 23.47 -3.72 20.12
CA LYS A 259 23.32 -2.25 20.15
C LYS A 259 21.91 -1.83 19.71
N PRO A 260 21.19 -1.01 20.51
CA PRO A 260 19.90 -0.45 20.10
C PRO A 260 20.03 0.40 18.84
N LYS A 261 19.08 0.28 17.92
CA LYS A 261 18.94 1.17 16.76
C LYS A 261 18.00 2.32 17.11
N SER A 262 18.25 3.50 16.56
CA SER A 262 17.38 4.67 16.74
C SER A 262 16.00 4.49 16.09
N ASN A 263 15.93 3.67 15.03
CA ASN A 263 14.70 3.22 14.40
C ASN A 263 14.73 1.69 14.33
N CYS A 264 13.61 1.05 14.64
CA CYS A 264 13.49 -0.40 14.57
C CYS A 264 13.55 -0.94 13.13
N GLY A 265 13.75 -2.25 13.01
CA GLY A 265 13.78 -2.96 11.74
C GLY A 265 12.41 -3.11 11.08
N TRP A 266 12.44 -3.69 9.88
CA TRP A 266 11.27 -3.94 9.04
C TRP A 266 10.23 -4.86 9.68
N ASP A 267 10.69 -5.78 10.53
CA ASP A 267 9.88 -6.66 11.35
C ASP A 267 9.01 -5.89 12.34
N TYR A 268 9.59 -4.95 13.09
CA TYR A 268 8.82 -4.14 14.02
C TYR A 268 7.84 -3.22 13.30
N ASP A 269 8.28 -2.62 12.18
CA ASP A 269 7.42 -1.76 11.36
C ASP A 269 6.19 -2.49 10.80
N VAL A 270 6.30 -3.80 10.52
CA VAL A 270 5.24 -4.58 9.87
C VAL A 270 4.43 -5.41 10.86
N LEU A 271 5.09 -5.99 11.86
CA LEU A 271 4.49 -6.95 12.80
C LEU A 271 4.29 -6.36 14.21
N GLY A 272 4.79 -5.15 14.46
CA GLY A 272 4.76 -4.53 15.78
C GLY A 272 5.63 -5.24 16.83
N ARG A 273 6.54 -6.13 16.40
CA ARG A 273 7.45 -6.89 17.25
C ARG A 273 8.76 -7.21 16.56
N ASP A 274 9.79 -7.46 17.36
CA ASP A 274 11.07 -7.96 16.87
C ASP A 274 10.97 -9.43 16.42
N VAL A 275 11.73 -9.76 15.38
CA VAL A 275 11.91 -11.08 14.78
C VAL A 275 13.41 -11.34 14.64
N SER A 276 13.87 -12.46 15.17
CA SER A 276 15.28 -12.86 15.00
C SER A 276 15.57 -13.33 13.55
N PRO A 277 16.81 -13.19 13.04
CA PRO A 277 17.19 -13.76 11.75
C PRO A 277 16.85 -15.24 11.58
N GLN A 278 16.97 -16.04 12.65
CA GLN A 278 16.65 -17.46 12.65
C GLN A 278 15.14 -17.70 12.54
N GLU A 279 14.34 -16.97 13.30
CA GLU A 279 12.87 -17.03 13.21
C GLU A 279 12.40 -16.60 11.81
N PHE A 280 12.96 -15.50 11.29
CA PHE A 280 12.68 -15.01 9.94
C PHE A 280 12.95 -16.10 8.89
N LEU A 281 14.12 -16.74 8.93
CA LEU A 281 14.50 -17.79 7.96
C LEU A 281 13.62 -19.05 8.07
N GLN A 282 13.17 -19.39 9.28
CA GLN A 282 12.34 -20.57 9.53
C GLN A 282 10.87 -20.36 9.14
N ASN A 283 10.40 -19.12 9.07
CA ASN A 283 8.99 -18.81 8.87
C ASN A 283 8.74 -18.07 7.53
N PRO A 284 8.33 -18.78 6.46
CA PRO A 284 8.07 -18.16 5.15
C PRO A 284 6.92 -17.15 5.16
N GLU A 285 5.96 -17.26 6.08
CA GLU A 285 4.82 -16.33 6.20
C GLU A 285 5.29 -14.97 6.74
N ILE A 286 6.15 -14.97 7.75
CA ILE A 286 6.81 -13.75 8.25
C ILE A 286 7.61 -13.07 7.14
N GLN A 287 8.35 -13.85 6.33
CA GLN A 287 9.09 -13.30 5.18
C GLN A 287 8.15 -12.66 4.16
N GLN A 288 7.05 -13.34 3.82
CA GLN A 288 6.02 -12.85 2.89
C GLN A 288 5.40 -11.55 3.38
N GLN A 289 5.04 -11.48 4.67
CA GLN A 289 4.46 -10.28 5.29
C GLN A 289 5.42 -9.10 5.21
N ILE A 290 6.65 -9.27 5.70
CA ILE A 290 7.65 -8.20 5.75
C ILE A 290 8.04 -7.73 4.35
N VAL A 291 8.42 -8.67 3.46
CA VAL A 291 8.85 -8.33 2.09
C VAL A 291 7.71 -7.70 1.29
N GLY A 292 6.50 -8.26 1.39
CA GLY A 292 5.31 -7.75 0.70
C GLY A 292 4.99 -6.31 1.09
N VAL A 293 4.91 -6.01 2.39
CA VAL A 293 4.60 -4.66 2.88
C VAL A 293 5.70 -3.66 2.55
N LYS A 294 6.97 -4.06 2.60
CA LYS A 294 8.09 -3.16 2.24
C LYS A 294 8.14 -2.85 0.75
N LEU A 295 7.88 -3.83 -0.12
CA LEU A 295 7.76 -3.61 -1.57
C LEU A 295 6.55 -2.74 -1.92
N GLU A 296 5.40 -2.96 -1.27
CA GLU A 296 4.22 -2.09 -1.38
C GLU A 296 4.57 -0.64 -1.02
N SER A 297 5.16 -0.45 0.17
CA SER A 297 5.54 0.87 0.65
C SER A 297 6.50 1.58 -0.31
N ALA A 298 7.45 0.86 -0.89
CA ALA A 298 8.37 1.41 -1.89
C ALA A 298 7.65 1.78 -3.18
N LEU A 299 6.78 0.92 -3.69
CA LEU A 299 6.00 1.17 -4.90
C LEU A 299 5.10 2.40 -4.76
N GLN A 300 4.45 2.55 -3.60
CA GLN A 300 3.64 3.74 -3.32
C GLN A 300 4.46 5.02 -3.33
N ARG A 301 5.64 5.03 -2.70
CA ARG A 301 6.51 6.22 -2.71
C ARG A 301 6.85 6.64 -4.14
N GLN A 302 7.20 5.69 -5.01
CA GLN A 302 7.54 6.01 -6.39
C GLN A 302 6.32 6.51 -7.20
N ILE A 303 5.14 5.94 -7.00
CA ILE A 303 3.92 6.41 -7.67
C ILE A 303 3.49 7.79 -7.15
N GLN A 304 3.61 8.04 -5.85
CA GLN A 304 3.32 9.34 -5.24
C GLN A 304 4.31 10.42 -5.71
N ALA A 305 5.54 10.03 -6.03
CA ALA A 305 6.51 10.90 -6.69
C ALA A 305 6.18 11.20 -8.17
N GLY A 306 5.06 10.68 -8.70
CA GLY A 306 4.56 10.96 -10.05
C GLY A 306 5.13 10.06 -11.14
N HIS A 307 5.87 9.00 -10.78
CA HIS A 307 6.37 8.05 -11.76
C HIS A 307 5.26 7.16 -12.31
N ASP A 308 5.30 6.88 -13.62
CA ASP A 308 4.47 5.83 -14.21
C ASP A 308 4.84 4.45 -13.63
N MET A 309 3.94 3.47 -13.78
CA MET A 309 4.10 2.15 -13.17
C MET A 309 5.41 1.45 -13.57
N ASN A 310 5.83 1.55 -14.83
CA ASN A 310 7.05 0.89 -15.29
C ASN A 310 8.30 1.53 -14.67
N THR A 311 8.34 2.87 -14.67
CA THR A 311 9.41 3.63 -14.01
C THR A 311 9.43 3.37 -12.51
N ALA A 312 8.27 3.34 -11.85
CA ALA A 312 8.14 3.06 -10.43
C ALA A 312 8.70 1.68 -10.06
N VAL A 313 8.30 0.62 -10.79
CA VAL A 313 8.79 -0.74 -10.55
C VAL A 313 10.31 -0.85 -10.72
N LYS A 314 10.89 -0.22 -11.76
CA LYS A 314 12.35 -0.22 -11.95
C LYS A 314 13.08 0.46 -10.80
N ARG A 315 12.53 1.57 -10.30
CA ARG A 315 13.10 2.32 -9.17
C ARG A 315 12.98 1.53 -7.87
N VAL A 316 11.87 0.84 -7.63
CA VAL A 316 11.73 -0.08 -6.47
C VAL A 316 12.73 -1.23 -6.56
N ALA A 317 12.90 -1.84 -7.74
CA ALA A 317 13.88 -2.90 -7.94
C ALA A 317 15.32 -2.40 -7.71
N ALA A 318 15.65 -1.20 -8.19
CA ALA A 318 16.95 -0.58 -7.93
C ALA A 318 17.16 -0.27 -6.44
N GLU A 319 16.14 0.23 -5.75
CA GLU A 319 16.16 0.44 -4.30
C GLU A 319 16.34 -0.88 -3.54
N TRP A 320 15.66 -1.95 -3.96
CA TRP A 320 15.79 -3.28 -3.36
C TRP A 320 17.22 -3.82 -3.49
N TYR A 321 17.80 -3.67 -4.67
CA TYR A 321 19.10 -4.22 -5.01
C TYR A 321 20.29 -3.40 -4.49
N SER A 322 20.16 -2.08 -4.43
CA SER A 322 21.27 -1.16 -4.13
C SER A 322 21.03 -0.21 -2.96
N GLY A 323 19.82 -0.18 -2.41
CA GLY A 323 19.39 0.83 -1.44
C GLY A 323 19.11 2.21 -2.05
N ASN A 324 19.26 2.39 -3.37
CA ASN A 324 19.06 3.68 -4.01
C ASN A 324 18.21 3.59 -5.30
N PRO A 325 16.98 4.15 -5.31
CA PRO A 325 16.10 4.12 -6.49
C PRO A 325 16.64 4.91 -7.68
N GLU A 326 17.51 5.92 -7.47
CA GLU A 326 18.08 6.74 -8.55
C GLU A 326 19.06 5.97 -9.45
N LEU A 327 19.54 4.81 -9.00
CA LEU A 327 20.48 3.98 -9.73
C LEU A 327 19.80 3.03 -10.73
N ALA A 328 18.49 3.15 -10.96
CA ALA A 328 17.74 2.31 -11.92
C ALA A 328 18.28 2.37 -13.36
N HIS A 329 19.11 3.35 -13.69
CA HIS A 329 19.75 3.51 -15.00
C HIS A 329 21.25 3.15 -15.01
N ASP A 330 21.84 2.76 -13.86
CA ASP A 330 23.26 2.48 -13.74
C ASP A 330 23.63 1.14 -14.42
N THR A 331 24.46 1.23 -15.47
CA THR A 331 24.92 0.09 -16.27
C THR A 331 26.19 -0.57 -15.73
N ARG A 332 26.78 -0.06 -14.64
CA ARG A 332 28.01 -0.61 -14.06
C ARG A 332 27.68 -1.90 -13.29
N PRO A 333 28.34 -3.02 -13.60
CA PRO A 333 28.22 -4.24 -12.80
C PRO A 333 28.63 -3.99 -11.34
N GLN A 334 27.90 -4.61 -10.41
CA GLN A 334 28.34 -4.70 -9.02
C GLN A 334 29.33 -5.87 -8.90
N ALA A 335 30.31 -5.82 -7.99
CA ALA A 335 31.41 -6.79 -7.97
C ALA A 335 30.92 -8.27 -7.94
N GLY A 336 31.00 -8.96 -9.09
CA GLY A 336 30.52 -10.34 -9.25
C GLY A 336 29.03 -10.50 -9.59
N TYR A 337 28.27 -9.41 -9.60
CA TYR A 337 26.84 -9.36 -9.88
C TYR A 337 26.53 -8.49 -11.12
N GLU A 338 25.29 -8.55 -11.60
CA GLU A 338 24.86 -7.74 -12.74
C GLU A 338 24.81 -6.23 -12.42
N SER A 339 24.56 -5.41 -13.44
CA SER A 339 24.33 -3.98 -13.21
C SER A 339 22.95 -3.71 -12.61
N ILE A 340 22.81 -2.61 -11.88
CA ILE A 340 21.55 -2.22 -11.24
C ILE A 340 20.45 -2.04 -12.29
N LYS A 341 20.80 -1.47 -13.45
CA LYS A 341 19.88 -1.35 -14.59
C LYS A 341 19.43 -2.71 -15.11
N SER A 342 20.36 -3.67 -15.28
CA SER A 342 20.03 -5.03 -15.75
C SER A 342 19.07 -5.72 -14.79
N TYR A 343 19.34 -5.62 -13.47
CA TYR A 343 18.48 -6.15 -12.43
C TYR A 343 17.08 -5.51 -12.51
N ALA A 344 17.01 -4.18 -12.54
CA ALA A 344 15.76 -3.43 -12.54
C ALA A 344 14.91 -3.69 -13.80
N ASP A 345 15.54 -3.75 -14.98
CA ASP A 345 14.87 -4.08 -16.23
C ASP A 345 14.31 -5.51 -16.19
N SER A 346 15.10 -6.48 -15.73
CA SER A 346 14.69 -7.88 -15.59
C SER A 346 13.50 -8.05 -14.62
N ALA A 347 13.53 -7.35 -13.48
CA ALA A 347 12.43 -7.34 -12.52
C ALA A 347 11.16 -6.72 -13.12
N ALA A 348 11.27 -5.60 -13.84
CA ALA A 348 10.14 -4.93 -14.48
C ALA A 348 9.49 -5.79 -15.58
N GLU A 349 10.29 -6.44 -16.43
CA GLU A 349 9.78 -7.37 -17.45
C GLU A 349 8.98 -8.52 -16.82
N LYS A 350 9.48 -9.08 -15.71
CA LYS A 350 8.80 -10.16 -14.99
C LYS A 350 7.52 -9.66 -14.31
N PHE A 351 7.55 -8.49 -13.69
CA PHE A 351 6.38 -7.83 -13.13
C PHE A 351 5.27 -7.67 -14.18
N HIS A 352 5.57 -7.11 -15.36
CA HIS A 352 4.54 -6.87 -16.38
C HIS A 352 3.90 -8.17 -16.86
N ARG A 353 4.69 -9.25 -16.99
CA ARG A 353 4.17 -10.58 -17.35
C ARG A 353 3.21 -11.10 -16.29
N LEU A 354 3.64 -11.12 -15.02
CA LEU A 354 2.84 -11.62 -13.89
C LEU A 354 1.58 -10.78 -13.67
N ARG A 355 1.68 -9.47 -13.88
CA ARG A 355 0.55 -8.55 -13.81
C ARG A 355 -0.54 -8.89 -14.81
N GLN A 356 -0.18 -9.20 -16.05
CA GLN A 356 -1.16 -9.63 -17.07
C GLN A 356 -1.79 -10.98 -16.70
N GLU A 357 -0.97 -11.95 -16.28
CA GLU A 357 -1.47 -13.26 -15.86
C GLU A 357 -2.44 -13.21 -14.66
N ASN A 358 -2.29 -12.22 -13.78
CA ASN A 358 -3.17 -11.99 -12.63
C ASN A 358 -4.47 -11.25 -13.00
N LEU A 359 -4.51 -10.57 -14.15
CA LEU A 359 -5.73 -9.91 -14.66
C LEU A 359 -6.62 -10.87 -15.48
N GLU A 360 -6.04 -11.94 -16.03
CA GLU A 360 -6.72 -12.95 -16.84
C GLU A 360 -7.33 -14.12 -16.03
N LYS A 361 -7.02 -14.19 -14.73
CA LYS A 361 -7.53 -15.20 -13.78
C LYS A 361 -8.49 -14.54 -12.80
#